data_AF-A0A182YKB6-F1
#
_entry.id   AF-A0A182YKB6-F1
#
_cell.length_a   1.000
_cell.length_b   1.000
_cell.length_c   1.000
_cell.angle_alpha   90.00
_cell.angle_beta   90.00
_cell.angle_gamma   90.00
#
_symmetry.space_group_name_H-M   'P 1'
#
loop_
_entity.id
_entity.type
_entity.pdbx_description
1 polymer ?
#
loop_
_entity_poly.entity_id
_entity_poly.type
_entity_poly.pdbx_seq_one_letter_code
_entity_poly.pdbx_strand_id
1 'polypeptide(L)'
;MATWRLDALDANEREQNQISWIRRRDWHILSSGAQMYTNDERFAILHTPGSNTWTLQIKFVQRRDHGTYECQLVLAQELKKKFGT
;
A
#
# COMPACT_ATOMS: atom_id res chain seq x y z
N MET A 1 15.75 11.00 -14.44
CA MET A 1 14.70 9.95 -14.38
C MET A 1 14.00 10.08 -13.04
N ALA A 2 12.70 10.35 -13.02
CA ALA A 2 11.97 10.71 -11.80
C ALA A 2 11.50 9.47 -11.03
N THR A 3 11.62 9.53 -9.70
CA THR A 3 11.03 8.57 -8.75
C THR A 3 9.84 9.27 -8.09
N TRP A 4 8.68 8.63 -8.05
CA TRP A 4 7.49 9.15 -7.36
C TRP A 4 7.21 8.32 -6.10
N ARG A 5 6.76 8.99 -5.04
CA ARG A 5 6.40 8.41 -3.74
C ARG A 5 4.97 8.79 -3.40
N LEU A 6 4.19 7.81 -2.96
CA LEU A 6 2.86 8.02 -2.40
C LEU A 6 2.88 7.44 -0.99
N ASP A 7 2.55 8.29 -0.02
CA ASP A 7 2.61 7.93 1.40
C ASP A 7 1.21 7.65 1.93
N ALA A 8 1.06 6.52 2.61
CA ALA A 8 -0.08 6.22 3.46
C ALA A 8 0.30 6.48 4.92
N LEU A 9 -0.48 7.31 5.62
CA LEU A 9 -0.36 7.56 7.05
C LEU A 9 -1.47 6.78 7.78
N ASP A 10 -1.11 5.94 8.75
CA ASP A 10 -2.08 5.32 9.65
C ASP A 10 -2.44 6.28 10.81
N ALA A 11 -3.69 6.20 11.28
CA ALA A 11 -4.29 7.08 12.28
C ALA A 11 -4.44 6.44 13.68
N ASN A 12 -3.89 5.26 13.99
CA ASN A 12 -3.91 4.74 15.36
C ASN A 12 -2.89 3.62 15.68
N GLU A 13 -2.41 3.58 16.93
CA GLU A 13 -1.35 2.71 17.49
C GLU A 13 -1.76 1.23 17.74
N ARG A 14 -2.42 0.56 16.81
CA ARG A 14 -2.71 -0.88 16.97
C ARG A 14 -2.17 -1.68 15.79
N GLU A 15 -1.09 -2.40 16.05
CA GLU A 15 -0.11 -3.05 15.16
C GLU A 15 -0.62 -4.12 14.14
N GLN A 16 -1.87 -4.09 13.69
CA GLN A 16 -2.40 -5.08 12.74
C GLN A 16 -3.27 -4.46 11.63
N ASN A 17 -2.95 -3.23 11.20
CA ASN A 17 -3.58 -2.64 10.04
C ASN A 17 -2.81 -3.04 8.78
N GLN A 18 -3.42 -3.88 7.95
CA GLN A 18 -2.82 -4.28 6.67
C GLN A 18 -3.13 -3.21 5.62
N ILE A 19 -2.10 -2.50 5.14
CA ILE A 19 -2.22 -1.49 4.07
C ILE A 19 -2.17 -2.18 2.72
N SER A 20 -3.04 -1.82 1.77
CA SER A 20 -2.96 -2.29 0.39
C SER A 20 -2.90 -1.13 -0.59
N TRP A 21 -2.06 -1.23 -1.62
CA TRP A 21 -1.98 -0.24 -2.70
C TRP A 21 -2.69 -0.76 -3.94
N ILE A 22 -3.55 0.07 -4.52
CA ILE A 22 -4.41 -0.29 -5.66
C ILE A 22 -4.25 0.76 -6.76
N ARG A 23 -4.10 0.31 -8.00
CA ARG A 23 -4.14 1.19 -9.18
C ARG A 23 -5.57 1.31 -9.68
N ARG A 24 -6.16 2.50 -9.67
CA ARG A 24 -7.60 2.68 -9.97
C ARG A 24 -8.01 2.38 -11.40
N ARG A 25 -7.11 2.61 -12.38
CA ARG A 25 -7.46 2.52 -13.80
C ARG A 25 -7.90 1.11 -14.22
N ASP A 26 -7.41 0.08 -13.51
CA ASP A 26 -7.64 -1.34 -13.81
C ASP A 26 -7.93 -2.15 -12.54
N TRP A 27 -8.13 -1.48 -11.40
CA TRP A 27 -8.37 -2.09 -10.09
C TRP A 27 -7.33 -3.15 -9.69
N HIS A 28 -6.11 -3.04 -10.23
CA HIS A 28 -5.06 -4.00 -9.94
C HIS A 28 -4.47 -3.71 -8.55
N ILE A 29 -4.52 -4.72 -7.68
CA ILE A 29 -3.85 -4.69 -6.39
C ILE A 29 -2.34 -4.77 -6.67
N LEU A 30 -1.59 -3.76 -6.26
CA LEU A 30 -0.14 -3.69 -6.45
C LEU A 30 0.59 -4.38 -5.30
N SER A 31 0.12 -4.16 -4.07
CA SER A 31 0.69 -4.75 -2.87
C SER A 31 -0.34 -4.89 -1.75
N SER A 32 -0.03 -5.75 -0.78
CA SER A 32 -0.69 -5.77 0.53
C SER A 32 0.36 -6.01 1.61
N GLY A 33 0.52 -5.04 2.51
CA GLY A 33 1.70 -4.91 3.36
C GLY A 33 2.97 -4.88 2.50
N ALA A 34 3.96 -5.67 2.89
CA ALA A 34 5.21 -5.84 2.16
C ALA A 34 5.10 -6.78 0.94
N GLN A 35 4.00 -7.53 0.80
CA GLN A 35 3.81 -8.47 -0.30
C GLN A 35 3.43 -7.72 -1.59
N MET A 36 4.15 -7.99 -2.69
CA MET A 36 3.84 -7.48 -4.02
C MET A 36 2.98 -8.47 -4.81
N TYR A 37 2.03 -7.95 -5.59
CA TYR A 37 1.18 -8.73 -6.52
C TYR A 37 1.40 -8.41 -7.99
N THR A 38 2.10 -7.30 -8.28
CA THR A 38 2.57 -6.97 -9.63
C THR A 38 3.97 -7.56 -9.87
N ASN A 39 4.23 -7.98 -11.10
CA ASN A 39 5.56 -8.42 -11.55
C ASN A 39 6.40 -7.28 -12.16
N ASP A 40 5.87 -6.05 -12.22
CA ASP A 40 6.64 -4.87 -12.69
C ASP A 40 7.65 -4.45 -11.61
N GLU A 41 8.92 -4.82 -11.80
CA GLU A 41 10.05 -4.60 -10.86
C GLU A 41 10.31 -3.13 -10.51
N ARG A 42 9.68 -2.20 -11.23
CA ARG A 42 9.76 -0.76 -10.91
C ARG A 42 8.97 -0.42 -9.66
N PHE A 43 7.97 -1.23 -9.30
CA PHE A 43 7.13 -1.04 -8.12
C PHE A 43 7.77 -1.68 -6.90
N ALA A 44 7.82 -0.95 -5.79
CA ALA A 44 8.32 -1.45 -4.53
C ALA A 44 7.59 -0.78 -3.35
N ILE A 45 7.57 -1.48 -2.22
CA ILE A 45 7.12 -0.92 -0.94
C ILE A 45 8.33 -0.52 -0.13
N LEU A 46 8.32 0.73 0.34
CA LEU A 46 9.27 1.24 1.30
C LEU A 46 8.55 1.35 2.65
N HIS A 47 9.07 0.64 3.64
CA HIS A 47 8.55 0.64 5.00
C HIS A 47 9.71 0.47 5.97
N THR A 48 9.82 1.40 6.92
CA THR A 48 10.82 1.31 8.00
C THR A 48 10.20 0.53 9.15
N PRO A 49 10.85 -0.53 9.68
CA PRO A 49 10.36 -1.23 10.87
C PRO A 49 10.04 -0.27 12.02
N GLY A 50 8.85 -0.39 12.61
CA GLY A 50 8.37 0.49 13.68
C GLY A 50 7.81 1.84 13.20
N SER A 51 7.85 2.15 11.91
CA SER A 51 7.11 3.27 11.32
C SER A 51 5.68 2.88 10.99
N ASN A 52 4.75 3.83 11.05
CA ASN A 52 3.38 3.64 10.54
C ASN A 52 3.23 4.12 9.09
N THR A 53 4.32 4.56 8.46
CA THR A 53 4.32 5.05 7.10
C THR A 53 4.63 3.92 6.14
N TRP A 54 3.76 3.77 5.14
CA TRP A 54 3.97 2.87 4.03
C TRP A 54 4.00 3.67 2.74
N THR A 55 5.08 3.54 1.98
CA THR A 55 5.27 4.29 0.74
C THR A 55 5.29 3.35 -0.45
N LEU A 56 4.42 3.61 -1.43
CA LEU A 56 4.55 2.99 -2.75
C LEU A 56 5.58 3.78 -3.56
N GLN A 57 6.65 3.10 -3.98
CA GLN A 57 7.67 3.65 -4.87
C GLN A 57 7.47 3.10 -6.29
N ILE A 58 7.57 4.01 -7.27
CA ILE A 58 7.67 3.65 -8.70
C ILE A 58 9.00 4.19 -9.24
N LYS A 59 9.91 3.30 -9.66
CA LYS A 59 11.18 3.63 -10.30
C LYS A 59 10.98 3.90 -11.79
N PHE A 60 11.77 4.81 -12.35
CA PHE A 60 11.77 5.12 -13.78
C PHE A 60 10.36 5.40 -14.32
N VAL A 61 9.68 6.37 -13.71
CA VAL A 61 8.27 6.67 -14.01
C VAL A 61 8.08 7.06 -15.48
N GLN A 62 7.04 6.51 -16.07
CA GLN A 62 6.66 6.65 -17.47
C GLN A 62 5.30 7.34 -17.58
N ARG A 63 5.01 7.92 -18.76
CA ARG A 63 3.70 8.56 -19.02
C ARG A 63 2.52 7.63 -18.73
N ARG A 64 2.68 6.33 -18.95
CA ARG A 64 1.65 5.30 -18.69
C ARG A 64 1.34 5.05 -17.21
N ASP A 65 2.21 5.50 -16.30
CA ASP A 65 2.00 5.34 -14.87
C ASP A 65 1.14 6.48 -14.29
N HIS A 66 0.83 7.50 -15.11
CA HIS A 66 -0.14 8.53 -14.76
C HIS A 66 -1.46 7.88 -14.34
N GLY A 67 -2.02 8.34 -13.22
CA GLY A 67 -3.33 7.94 -12.76
C GLY A 67 -3.47 8.06 -11.25
N THR A 68 -4.62 7.64 -10.76
CA THR A 68 -4.89 7.57 -9.32
C THR A 68 -4.49 6.21 -8.78
N TYR A 69 -3.83 6.25 -7.62
CA TYR A 69 -3.51 5.10 -6.80
C TYR A 69 -4.18 5.29 -5.44
N GLU A 70 -4.78 4.25 -4.91
CA GLU A 70 -5.43 4.26 -3.61
C GLU A 70 -4.61 3.45 -2.62
N CYS A 71 -4.51 3.96 -1.40
CA CYS A 71 -4.11 3.18 -0.24
C CYS A 71 -5.39 2.79 0.51
N GLN A 72 -5.52 1.50 0.84
CA GLN A 72 -6.60 0.99 1.66
C GLN A 72 -6.04 0.46 2.98
N LEU A 73 -6.64 0.91 4.09
CA LEU A 73 -6.35 0.41 5.43
C LEU A 73 -7.36 -0.68 5.78
N VAL A 74 -6.89 -1.90 6.03
CA VAL A 74 -7.73 -2.96 6.59
C VAL A 74 -7.56 -2.97 8.10
N LEU A 75 -8.57 -2.48 8.82
CA LEU A 75 -8.61 -2.51 10.27
C LEU A 75 -9.00 -3.92 10.75
N ALA A 76 -8.04 -4.68 11.26
CA ALA A 76 -8.28 -6.03 11.79
C ALA A 76 -9.25 -6.08 13.00
N GLN A 77 -9.58 -4.94 13.62
CA GLN A 77 -10.54 -4.89 14.74
C GLN A 77 -11.98 -5.25 14.32
N GLU A 78 -12.34 -5.11 13.06
CA GLU A 78 -13.68 -5.46 12.59
C GLU A 78 -13.91 -6.98 12.53
N LEU A 79 -12.83 -7.78 12.42
CA LEU A 79 -12.92 -9.25 12.41
C LEU A 79 -12.94 -9.84 13.84
N LYS A 80 -12.19 -9.27 14.79
CA LYS A 80 -12.20 -9.73 16.20
C LYS A 80 -13.55 -9.46 16.89
N LYS A 81 -14.27 -8.39 16.52
CA LYS A 81 -15.61 -8.10 17.05
C LYS A 81 -16.70 -9.05 16.54
N LYS A 82 -16.52 -9.64 15.35
CA LYS A 82 -17.54 -10.46 14.68
C LYS A 82 -17.41 -11.96 14.97
N PHE A 83 -16.23 -12.42 15.39
CA PHE A 83 -15.92 -13.82 15.68
C PHE A 83 -15.33 -14.02 17.09
N GLY A 84 -15.65 -13.15 18.04
CA GLY A 84 -15.18 -13.27 19.42
C GLY A 84 -15.55 -14.62 20.03
N THR A 85 -14.52 -15.45 20.27
CA THR A 85 -14.42 -16.34 21.44
C THR A 85 -13.87 -15.57 22.61
#